data_AF-A0A6B3GGR6-F1
#
_entry.id   AF-A0A6B3GGR6-F1
#
_cell.length_a   1.000
_cell.length_b   1.000
_cell.length_c   1.000
_cell.angle_alpha   90.00
_cell.angle_beta   90.00
_cell.angle_gamma   90.00
#
_symmetry.space_group_name_H-M   'P 1'
#
loop_
_entity.id
_entity.type
_entity.pdbx_description
1 polymer ?
#
loop_
_entity_poly.entity_id
_entity_poly.type
_entity_poly.pdbx_seq_one_letter_code
_entity_poly.pdbx_strand_id
1 'polypeptide(L)' 'VELDEAFLFVTAAGDGSCLAVLADSDSDVGQVAYEMTLMVKRVGAHLANAPRTTGLPAGG' A
#
# COMPACT_ATOMS: atom_id res chain seq x y z
N VAL A 1 0.28 -11.06 4.53
CA VAL A 1 -0.81 -11.92 5.05
C VAL A 1 -0.97 -13.04 4.07
N GLU A 2 -0.89 -14.27 4.55
CA GLU A 2 -1.19 -15.46 3.76
C GLU A 2 -2.68 -15.76 3.87
N LEU A 3 -3.30 -16.03 2.73
CA LEU A 3 -4.70 -16.41 2.56
C LEU A 3 -4.72 -17.80 1.90
N ASP A 4 -5.87 -18.46 1.92
CA ASP A 4 -5.99 -19.85 1.46
C ASP A 4 -5.49 -20.07 0.02
N GLU A 5 -5.69 -19.11 -0.88
CA GLU A 5 -5.27 -19.19 -2.29
C GLU A 5 -4.49 -17.94 -2.75
N ALA A 6 -4.03 -17.11 -1.80
CA ALA A 6 -3.43 -15.82 -2.15
C ALA A 6 -2.49 -15.27 -1.08
N PHE A 7 -1.67 -14.28 -1.48
CA PHE A 7 -0.85 -13.49 -0.59
C PHE A 7 -1.23 -12.01 -0.72
N LEU A 8 -1.55 -11.39 0.42
CA LEU A 8 -1.74 -9.94 0.53
C LEU A 8 -0.49 -9.29 1.14
N PHE A 9 0.15 -8.43 0.36
CA PHE A 9 1.30 -7.62 0.76
C PHE A 9 0.86 -6.19 1.00
N VAL A 10 1.33 -5.56 2.07
CA VAL A 10 1.07 -4.15 2.37
C VAL A 10 2.37 -3.49 2.77
N THR A 11 2.67 -2.33 2.18
CA THR A 11 3.85 -1.52 2.50
C THR A 11 3.52 -0.03 2.49
N ALA A 12 4.32 0.78 3.18
CA ALA A 12 4.22 2.24 3.07
C ALA A 12 4.55 2.67 1.63
N ALA A 13 3.74 3.58 1.08
CA ALA A 13 3.87 4.00 -0.32
C ALA A 13 3.94 5.52 -0.47
N GLY A 14 4.26 6.25 0.60
CA GLY A 14 4.22 7.71 0.64
C GLY A 14 3.52 8.18 1.91
N ASP A 15 3.72 9.43 2.31
CA ASP A 15 3.15 9.96 3.55
C ASP A 15 1.63 9.86 3.55
N GLY A 16 1.06 9.25 4.60
CA GLY A 16 -0.38 9.04 4.71
C GLY A 16 -0.97 8.00 3.74
N SER A 17 -0.14 7.17 3.08
CA SER A 17 -0.57 6.19 2.08
C SER A 17 0.13 4.82 2.22
N CYS A 18 -0.51 3.78 1.69
CA CYS A 18 0.06 2.44 1.59
C CYS A 18 -0.22 1.82 0.22
N LEU A 19 0.66 0.92 -0.21
CA LEU A 19 0.48 0.07 -1.39
C LEU A 19 0.09 -1.32 -0.90
N ALA A 20 -1.05 -1.81 -1.38
CA ALA A 20 -1.52 -3.17 -1.15
C ALA A 20 -1.52 -3.95 -2.47
N VAL A 21 -0.94 -5.16 -2.46
CA VAL A 21 -0.90 -6.07 -3.61
C VAL A 21 -1.45 -7.42 -3.19
N LEU A 22 -2.42 -7.92 -3.95
CA LEU A 22 -2.95 -9.27 -3.80
C LEU A 22 -2.39 -10.11 -4.96
N ALA A 23 -1.67 -11.18 -4.61
CA ALA A 23 -1.10 -12.12 -5.57
C ALA A 23 -1.68 -13.51 -5.34
N ASP A 24 -1.81 -14.29 -6.40
CA ASP A 24 -2.20 -15.70 -6.31
C ASP A 24 -1.13 -16.50 -5.55
N SER A 25 -1.53 -17.56 -4.86
CA SER A 25 -0.65 -18.54 -4.21
C SER A 25 0.44 -19.12 -5.12
N ASP A 26 0.19 -19.23 -6.43
CA ASP A 26 1.17 -19.73 -7.41
C ASP A 26 2.19 -18.67 -7.87
N SER A 27 2.08 -17.42 -7.38
CA SER A 27 2.96 -16.32 -7.78
C SER A 27 4.34 -16.39 -7.11
N ASP A 28 5.39 -15.96 -7.81
CA ASP A 28 6.71 -15.77 -7.21
C ASP A 28 6.69 -14.56 -6.24
N VAL A 29 6.64 -14.88 -4.94
CA VAL A 29 6.61 -13.90 -3.85
C VAL A 29 7.84 -12.99 -3.85
N GLY A 30 9.02 -13.52 -4.21
CA GLY A 30 10.25 -12.74 -4.28
C GLY A 30 10.20 -11.69 -5.38
N GLN A 31 9.66 -12.07 -6.55
CA GLN A 31 9.47 -11.14 -7.66
C GLN A 31 8.41 -10.07 -7.33
N VAL A 32 7.28 -10.47 -6.73
CA VAL A 32 6.24 -9.52 -6.29
C VAL A 32 6.82 -8.50 -5.31
N ALA A 33 7.56 -8.94 -4.30
CA ALA A 33 8.18 -8.05 -3.32
C ALA A 33 9.24 -7.12 -3.94
N TYR A 34 10.04 -7.64 -4.89
CA TYR A 34 11.03 -6.85 -5.62
C TYR A 34 10.37 -5.72 -6.42
N GLU A 35 9.36 -6.05 -7.22
CA GLU A 35 8.64 -5.07 -8.03
C GLU A 35 7.85 -4.07 -7.17
N MET A 36 7.25 -4.52 -6.07
CA MET A 36 6.62 -3.61 -5.09
C MET A 36 7.61 -2.59 -4.53
N THR A 37 8.83 -3.03 -4.19
CA THR A 37 9.88 -2.14 -3.70
C THR A 37 10.27 -1.11 -4.76
N LEU A 38 10.41 -1.54 -6.01
CA LEU A 38 10.73 -0.67 -7.13
C LEU A 38 9.60 0.33 -7.42
N MET A 39 8.35 -0.12 -7.34
CA MET A 39 7.16 0.70 -7.50
C MET A 39 7.12 1.79 -6.44
N VAL A 40 7.25 1.45 -5.16
CA VAL A 40 7.27 2.45 -4.06
C VAL A 40 8.39 3.48 -4.26
N LYS A 41 9.59 3.06 -4.68
CA LYS A 41 10.69 3.99 -4.95
C LYS A 41 10.38 4.96 -6.09
N ARG A 42 9.64 4.52 -7.11
CA ARG A 42 9.36 5.31 -8.31
C ARG A 42 8.13 6.20 -8.16
N VAL A 43 7.06 5.68 -7.58
CA VAL A 43 5.76 6.38 -7.53
C VAL A 43 5.37 6.83 -6.13
N GLY A 44 6.10 6.45 -5.07
CA GLY A 44 5.66 6.70 -3.71
C GLY A 44 5.50 8.18 -3.35
N ALA A 45 6.35 9.05 -3.90
CA ALA A 45 6.20 10.50 -3.73
C ALA A 45 4.90 11.06 -4.34
N HIS A 46 4.34 10.39 -5.35
CA HIS A 46 3.10 10.78 -6.01
C HIS A 46 1.84 10.22 -5.32
N LEU A 47 2.01 9.25 -4.41
CA LEU A 47 0.91 8.60 -3.69
C LEU A 47 0.66 9.22 -2.30
N ALA A 48 1.50 10.18 -1.89
CA ALA A 48 1.31 10.90 -0.64
C ALA A 48 -0.08 11.53 -0.56
N ASN A 49 -0.75 11.37 0.58
CA ASN A 49 -2.13 11.78 0.76
C ASN A 49 -2.28 12.57 2.06
N ALA A 50 -2.94 13.73 1.97
CA ALA A 50 -3.16 14.57 3.13
C ALA A 50 -4.09 13.86 4.15
N PRO A 51 -3.88 14.07 5.46
CA PRO A 51 -4.79 13.56 6.48
C PRO A 51 -6.22 14.00 6.19
N ARG A 52 -7.17 13.07 6.35
CA ARG A 52 -8.59 13.41 6.25
C ARG A 52 -8.93 14.44 7.33
N THR A 53 -9.35 15.63 6.92
CA THR A 53 -9.95 16.59 7.84
C THR A 53 -11.29 16.00 8.28
N THR A 54 -11.31 15.38 9.46
CA THR A 54 -12.58 15.07 10.12
C THR A 54 -13.28 16.41 10.32
N GLY A 55 -14.32 16.65 9.52
CA GLY A 55 -15.19 17.81 9.65
C GLY A 55 -15.99 17.72 10.94
N LEU A 56 -15.32 17.88 12.08
CA LEU A 56 -16.01 18.33 13.27
C LEU A 56 -16.23 19.83 13.06
N PRO A 57 -17.47 20.34 12.96
CA PRO A 57 -17.66 21.76 13.08
C PRO A 57 -17.08 22.15 14.44
N ALA A 58 -16.15 23.10 14.44
CA ALA A 58 -15.70 23.75 15.66
C ALA A 58 -16.94 24.36 16.31
N GLY A 59 -17.55 23.63 17.24
CA GLY A 59 -18.75 24.06 17.92
C GLY A 59 -18.39 25.03 19.03
N GLY A 60 -18.98 26.23 18.95
CA GLY A 60 -19.37 27.10 20.08
C GLY A 60 -18.24 27.74 20.87
#